data_AF-A0A0R1RLR5-F1
#
_entry.id   AF-A0A0R1RLR5-F1
#
_cell.length_a   1.000
_cell.length_b   1.000
_cell.length_c   1.000
_cell.angle_alpha   90.00
_cell.angle_beta   90.00
_cell.angle_gamma   90.00
#
_symmetry.space_group_name_H-M   'P 1'
#
loop_
_entity.id
_entity.type
_entity.pdbx_description
1 polymer ?
#
loop_
_entity_poly.entity_id
_entity_poly.type
_entity_poly.pdbx_seq_one_letter_code
_entity_poly.pdbx_strand_id
1 'polypeptide(L)' 'MYKTASEAFESILRRERSSEWMTKKDAAVYAGISFNTIAKFINGNGLKVSNVAGVQRISRKTLDQFLIDHEK' A
#
# COMPACT_ATOMS: atom_id res chain seq x y z
N MET A 1 -9.78 -26.53 20.26
CA MET A 1 -9.00 -26.43 19.01
C MET A 1 -9.42 -25.26 18.09
N TYR A 2 -10.64 -24.71 18.23
CA TYR A 2 -11.14 -23.62 17.37
C TYR A 2 -10.71 -22.19 17.76
N LYS A 3 -10.29 -21.95 19.02
CA LYS A 3 -9.86 -20.63 19.50
C LYS A 3 -8.58 -20.15 18.83
N THR A 4 -7.58 -21.04 18.74
CA THR A 4 -6.26 -20.71 18.19
C THR A 4 -6.31 -20.41 16.70
N ALA A 5 -7.14 -21.15 15.94
CA ALA A 5 -7.36 -20.87 14.52
C ALA A 5 -8.06 -19.52 14.34
N SER A 6 -9.13 -19.24 15.11
CA SER A 6 -9.87 -17.98 15.01
C SER A 6 -9.02 -16.77 15.42
N GLU A 7 -8.21 -16.88 16.47
CA GLU A 7 -7.29 -15.82 16.90
C GLU A 7 -6.18 -15.53 15.88
N ALA A 8 -5.67 -16.58 15.22
CA ALA A 8 -4.75 -16.42 14.10
C ALA A 8 -5.43 -15.66 12.94
N PHE A 9 -6.64 -16.05 12.55
CA PHE A 9 -7.41 -15.35 11.51
C PHE A 9 -7.73 -13.89 11.89
N GLU A 10 -8.16 -13.61 13.12
CA GLU A 10 -8.44 -12.25 13.59
C GLU A 10 -7.19 -11.37 13.58
N SER A 11 -6.03 -11.91 13.95
CA SER A 11 -4.77 -11.17 13.90
C SER A 11 -4.34 -10.83 12.47
N ILE A 12 -4.68 -11.70 11.51
CA ILE A 12 -4.49 -11.49 10.07
C ILE A 12 -5.47 -10.43 9.57
N LEU A 13 -6.76 -10.53 9.91
CA LEU A 13 -7.79 -9.53 9.57
C LEU A 13 -7.48 -8.14 10.16
N ARG A 14 -6.87 -8.08 11.35
CA ARG A 14 -6.46 -6.83 12.00
C ARG A 14 -5.23 -6.21 11.34
N ARG A 15 -4.35 -7.01 10.73
CA ARG A 15 -3.22 -6.55 9.90
C ARG A 15 -3.67 -6.16 8.48
N GLU A 16 -4.68 -6.84 7.94
CA GLU A 16 -5.32 -6.56 6.64
C GLU A 16 -6.18 -5.30 6.66
N ARG A 17 -6.69 -4.89 7.83
CA ARG A 17 -7.04 -3.48 8.14
C ARG A 17 -5.79 -2.60 8.22
N SER A 18 -4.87 -2.82 7.29
CA SER A 18 -3.70 -1.98 7.06
C SER A 18 -4.21 -0.56 6.90
N SER A 19 -3.62 0.30 7.71
CA SER A 19 -3.84 1.74 7.69
C SER A 19 -3.98 2.22 6.25
N GLU A 20 -4.99 3.06 6.00
CA GLU A 20 -5.26 3.66 4.68
C GLU A 20 -4.00 4.30 4.05
N TRP A 21 -3.02 4.61 4.91
CA TRP A 21 -1.71 5.13 4.61
C TRP A 21 -0.63 4.06 4.69
N MET A 22 0.06 3.86 3.57
CA MET A 22 1.07 2.85 3.36
C MET A 22 2.46 3.47 3.25
N THR A 23 3.49 2.72 3.62
CA THR A 23 4.86 3.06 3.23
C THR A 23 5.10 2.68 1.77
N LYS A 24 6.21 3.15 1.17
CA LYS A 24 6.62 2.71 -0.18
C LYS A 24 6.81 1.19 -0.28
N LYS A 25 7.27 0.53 0.80
CA LYS A 25 7.45 -0.91 0.84
C LYS A 25 6.11 -1.63 0.87
N ASP A 26 5.19 -1.18 1.72
CA ASP A 26 3.87 -1.80 1.82
C ASP A 26 3.08 -1.60 0.51
N ALA A 27 3.16 -0.41 -0.09
CA ALA A 27 2.55 -0.12 -1.39
C ALA A 27 3.06 -1.05 -2.51
N ALA A 28 4.36 -1.35 -2.50
CA ALA A 28 4.97 -2.29 -3.45
C ALA A 28 4.44 -3.72 -3.25
N VAL A 29 4.35 -4.17 -1.99
CA VAL A 29 3.78 -5.49 -1.65
C VAL A 29 2.30 -5.57 -2.05
N TYR A 30 1.52 -4.54 -1.72
CA TYR A 30 0.10 -4.47 -2.03
C TYR A 30 -0.19 -4.51 -3.53
N ALA A 31 0.54 -3.73 -4.33
CA ALA A 31 0.38 -3.71 -5.78
C ALA A 31 1.10 -4.87 -6.50
N GLY A 32 1.82 -5.73 -5.77
CA GLY A 32 2.56 -6.86 -6.36
C GLY A 32 3.72 -6.45 -7.26
N ILE A 33 4.36 -5.30 -7.01
CA ILE A 33 5.44 -4.75 -7.84
C ILE A 33 6.71 -4.48 -7.05
N SER A 34 7.83 -4.27 -7.76
CA SER A 34 9.10 -3.96 -7.11
C SER A 34 9.09 -2.58 -6.43
N PHE A 35 9.84 -2.42 -5.34
CA PHE A 35 10.02 -1.14 -4.66
C PHE A 35 10.54 -0.04 -5.61
N ASN A 36 11.44 -0.41 -6.52
CA ASN A 36 11.98 0.52 -7.52
C ASN A 36 10.91 0.99 -8.51
N THR A 37 9.92 0.15 -8.82
CA THR A 37 8.79 0.52 -9.66
C THR A 37 7.92 1.57 -8.97
N ILE A 38 7.60 1.40 -7.69
CA ILE A 38 6.90 2.43 -6.90
C ILE A 38 7.70 3.73 -6.87
N ALA A 39 9.01 3.69 -6.67
CA ALA A 39 9.85 4.88 -6.68
C ALA A 39 9.80 5.61 -8.04
N LYS A 40 9.80 4.87 -9.16
CA LYS A 40 9.60 5.42 -10.50
C LYS A 40 8.21 6.04 -10.67
N PHE A 41 7.16 5.41 -10.14
CA PHE A 41 5.82 5.98 -10.22
C PHE A 41 5.72 7.34 -9.50
N ILE A 42 6.35 7.46 -8.33
CA ILE A 42 6.36 8.71 -7.55
C ILE A 42 7.16 9.81 -8.27
N ASN A 43 8.35 9.47 -8.77
CA ASN A 43 9.27 10.48 -9.31
C ASN A 43 9.06 10.79 -10.79
N GLY A 44 8.52 9.85 -11.56
CA GLY A 44 8.46 9.91 -13.04
C GLY A 44 7.06 9.89 -13.63
N ASN A 45 6.08 9.25 -12.97
CA ASN A 45 4.73 9.08 -13.54
C ASN A 45 3.66 9.87 -12.79
N GLY A 46 4.03 10.59 -11.71
CA GLY A 46 3.11 11.50 -11.01
C GLY A 46 2.22 10.84 -9.96
N LEU A 47 2.62 9.68 -9.41
CA LEU A 47 1.91 9.09 -8.26
C LEU A 47 1.98 10.06 -7.07
N LYS A 48 0.81 10.56 -6.64
CA LYS A 48 0.71 11.52 -5.54
C LYS A 48 1.02 10.85 -4.21
N VAL A 49 1.85 11.49 -3.40
CA VAL A 49 2.23 11.03 -2.06
C VAL A 49 2.06 12.14 -1.04
N SER A 50 1.65 11.78 0.17
CA SER A 50 1.64 12.71 1.30
C SER A 50 3.02 12.76 1.94
N ASN A 51 3.60 13.95 2.02
CA ASN A 51 4.87 14.19 2.70
C ASN A 51 4.60 14.93 3.99
N VAL A 52 4.83 14.28 5.13
CA VAL A 52 4.66 14.86 6.47
C VAL A 52 6.01 14.78 7.18
N ALA A 53 6.62 15.93 7.45
CA ALA A 53 7.92 16.04 8.12
C ALA A 53 9.04 15.16 7.49
N GLY A 54 9.07 15.05 6.16
CA GLY A 54 10.05 14.24 5.43
C GLY A 54 9.68 12.76 5.30
N VAL A 55 8.60 12.30 5.94
CA VAL A 55 8.08 10.94 5.81
C VAL A 55 7.04 10.90 4.69
N GLN A 56 7.31 10.09 3.68
CA GLN A 56 6.37 9.85 2.58
C GLN A 56 5.40 8.71 2.92
N ARG A 57 4.11 8.97 2.71
CA ARG A 57 3.01 8.00 2.84
C ARG A 57 2.15 8.01 1.58
N ILE A 58 1.70 6.83 1.20
CA ILE A 58 0.90 6.59 -0.01
C ILE A 58 -0.47 6.12 0.45
N SER A 59 -1.54 6.81 0.03
CA SER A 59 -2.89 6.31 0.29
C SER A 59 -3.19 5.15 -0.66
N ARG A 60 -3.81 4.09 -0.15
CA ARG A 60 -4.28 2.96 -0.96
C ARG A 60 -5.16 3.42 -2.12
N LYS A 61 -6.13 4.30 -1.83
CA LYS A 61 -7.05 4.87 -2.83
C LYS A 61 -6.32 5.60 -3.96
N THR A 62 -5.27 6.35 -3.62
CA THR A 62 -4.47 7.09 -4.60
C THR A 62 -3.68 6.16 -5.51
N LEU A 63 -3.14 5.07 -4.96
CA LEU A 63 -2.42 4.06 -5.73
C LEU A 63 -3.35 3.31 -6.69
N ASP A 64 -4.53 2.90 -6.20
CA ASP A 64 -5.53 2.22 -7.03
C ASP A 64 -5.98 3.13 -8.19
N GLN A 65 -6.31 4.39 -7.90
CA GLN A 65 -6.70 5.37 -8.93
C GLN A 65 -5.59 5.57 -9.97
N PHE A 66 -4.33 5.68 -9.52
CA PHE A 66 -3.19 5.85 -10.43
C PHE A 66 -3.04 4.67 -11.40
N LEU A 67 -3.25 3.44 -10.94
CA LEU A 67 -3.19 2.25 -11.78
C LEU A 67 -4.34 2.21 -12.80
N ILE A 68 -5.56 2.53 -12.36
CA ILE A 68 -6.74 2.64 -13.24
C ILE A 68 -6.52 3.71 -14.32
N ASP A 69 -5.99 4.88 -13.95
CA ASP A 69 -5.72 5.97 -14.89
C ASP A 69 -4.65 5.59 -15.95
N HIS A 70 -3.86 4.55 -15.71
CA HIS A 70 -2.82 4.05 -16.62
C HIS A 70 -3.19 2.72 -17.31
N GLU A 71 -4.42 2.23 -17.10
CA GLU A 71 -4.96 1.07 -17.81
C GLU A 71 -5.28 1.47 -19.26
N LYS A 72 -4.90 0.61 -20.22
CA LYS A 72 -5.07 0.83 -21.66
C LYS A 72 -5.72 -0.37 -22.32
#